data_AF-A0A7Y8H233-F1
#
_entry.id   AF-A0A7Y8H233-F1
#
_cell.length_a   1.000
_cell.length_b   1.000
_cell.length_c   1.000
_cell.angle_alpha   90.00
_cell.angle_beta   90.00
_cell.angle_gamma   90.00
#
_symmetry.space_group_name_H-M   'P 1'
#
loop_
_entity.id
_entity.type
_entity.pdbx_description
1 polymer ?
#
loop_
_entity_poly.entity_id
_entity_poly.type
_entity_poly.pdbx_seq_one_letter_code
_entity_poly.pdbx_strand_id
1 'polypeptide(L)' 'MKQFEDLVNFVKSLESDFQKFYEKGQAAAGTRLRKGLSELRKLAQEVRKDVQAVKLQRKSQKDS' A
#
# COMPACT_ATOMS: atom_id res chain seq x y z
N MET A 1 -7.33 11.95 2.00
CA MET A 1 -6.94 11.35 3.30
C MET A 1 -7.25 9.87 3.38
N LYS A 2 -8.46 9.42 3.01
CA LYS A 2 -8.82 7.99 2.98
C LYS A 2 -7.75 7.05 2.38
N GLN A 3 -7.24 7.33 1.17
CA GLN A 3 -6.20 6.52 0.53
C GLN A 3 -4.90 6.38 1.36
N PHE A 4 -4.53 7.43 2.09
CA PHE A 4 -3.37 7.41 2.97
C PHE A 4 -3.62 6.56 4.21
N GLU A 5 -4.78 6.72 4.84
CA GLU A 5 -5.20 5.91 5.99
C GLU A 5 -5.26 4.42 5.63
N ASP A 6 -5.81 4.08 4.46
CA ASP A 6 -5.88 2.71 3.93
C ASP A 6 -4.46 2.10 3.81
N LEU A 7 -3.49 2.86 3.28
CA LEU A 7 -2.08 2.41 3.19
C LEU A 7 -1.43 2.22 4.57
N VAL A 8 -1.61 3.18 5.48
CA VAL A 8 -1.03 3.12 6.83
C VAL A 8 -1.61 1.94 7.62
N ASN A 9 -2.93 1.76 7.57
CA ASN A 9 -3.60 0.65 8.25
C ASN A 9 -3.16 -0.70 7.68
N PHE A 10 -2.98 -0.78 6.36
CA PHE A 10 -2.47 -2.00 5.74
C PHE A 10 -1.06 -2.34 6.24
N VAL A 11 -0.13 -1.38 6.27
CA VAL A 11 1.23 -1.61 6.79
C VAL A 11 1.20 -2.03 8.27
N LYS A 12 0.38 -1.37 9.10
CA LYS A 12 0.21 -1.74 10.51
C LYS A 12 -0.30 -3.18 10.68
N SER A 13 -1.19 -3.64 9.80
CA SER A 13 -1.69 -5.02 9.86
C SER A 13 -0.60 -6.08 9.65
N LEU A 14 0.50 -5.74 8.97
CA LEU A 14 1.63 -6.64 8.73
C LEU A 14 2.61 -6.70 9.91
N GLU A 15 2.53 -5.80 10.88
CA GLU A 15 3.50 -5.65 11.98
C GLU A 15 3.72 -6.96 12.76
N SER A 16 2.64 -7.68 13.08
CA SER A 16 2.73 -8.97 13.80
C SER A 16 3.51 -10.02 13.00
N ASP A 17 3.31 -10.06 11.67
CA ASP A 17 4.02 -11.01 10.83
C ASP A 17 5.49 -10.59 10.61
N PHE A 18 5.79 -9.28 10.59
CA PHE A 18 7.16 -8.76 10.63
C PHE A 18 7.89 -9.26 11.87
N GLN A 19 7.30 -9.08 13.04
CA GLN A 19 7.88 -9.55 14.30
C GLN A 19 8.10 -11.06 14.30
N LYS A 20 7.07 -11.84 13.92
CA LYS A 20 7.15 -13.31 13.87
C LYS A 20 8.20 -13.81 12.89
N PHE A 21 8.39 -13.14 11.76
CA PHE A 21 9.36 -13.54 10.75
C PHE A 21 10.80 -13.18 11.17
N TYR A 22 11.06 -11.91 11.50
CA TYR A 22 12.42 -11.42 11.75
C TYR A 22 12.95 -11.76 13.15
N GLU A 23 12.11 -11.71 14.19
CA GLU A 23 12.56 -12.01 15.56
C GLU A 23 12.41 -13.49 15.92
N LYS A 24 11.33 -14.13 15.43
CA LYS A 24 10.98 -15.51 15.83
C LYS A 24 11.28 -16.56 14.76
N GLY A 25 11.79 -16.16 13.59
CA GLY A 25 12.17 -17.09 12.51
C GLY A 25 11.00 -17.88 11.90
N GLN A 26 9.75 -17.44 12.05
CA GLN A 26 8.59 -18.21 11.57
C GLN A 26 8.42 -18.10 10.04
N ALA A 27 8.76 -19.17 9.31
CA ALA A 27 8.65 -19.22 7.85
C ALA A 27 7.23 -18.93 7.31
N ALA A 28 6.19 -19.37 8.02
CA ALA A 28 4.80 -19.11 7.64
C ALA A 28 4.46 -17.60 7.68
N ALA A 29 5.03 -16.85 8.63
CA ALA A 29 4.88 -15.40 8.69
C ALA A 29 5.57 -14.71 7.51
N GLY A 30 6.75 -15.19 7.10
CA GLY A 30 7.42 -14.72 5.88
C GLY A 30 6.57 -14.91 4.61
N THR A 31 5.87 -16.04 4.50
CA THR A 31 4.95 -16.29 3.39
C THR A 31 3.77 -15.32 3.37
N ARG A 32 3.19 -15.01 4.55
CA ARG A 32 2.13 -14.02 4.67
C ARG A 32 2.62 -12.60 4.38
N LEU A 33 3.78 -12.21 4.91
CA LEU A 33 4.42 -10.93 4.60
C LEU A 33 4.62 -10.74 3.10
N ARG A 34 5.17 -11.74 2.40
CA ARG A 34 5.39 -11.64 0.95
C ARG A 34 4.08 -11.40 0.18
N LYS A 35 3.00 -12.08 0.57
CA LYS A 35 1.66 -11.88 -0.02
C LYS A 35 1.13 -10.48 0.31
N GLY A 36 1.18 -10.08 1.58
CA GLY A 36 0.76 -8.76 2.03
C GLY A 36 1.52 -7.62 1.33
N LEU A 37 2.85 -7.72 1.21
CA LEU A 37 3.66 -6.74 0.48
C LEU A 37 3.31 -6.68 -1.01
N SER A 38 2.91 -7.80 -1.61
CA SER A 38 2.43 -7.82 -3.00
C SER A 38 1.09 -7.09 -3.14
N GLU A 39 0.21 -7.17 -2.14
CA GLU A 39 -1.05 -6.42 -2.08
C GLU A 39 -0.81 -4.93 -1.80
N LEU A 40 0.10 -4.59 -0.88
CA LEU A 40 0.51 -3.20 -0.62
C LEU A 40 1.03 -2.53 -1.90
N ARG A 41 1.83 -3.24 -2.68
CA ARG A 41 2.30 -2.74 -3.98
C ARG A 41 1.13 -2.42 -4.92
N LYS A 42 0.10 -3.26 -4.97
CA LYS A 42 -1.10 -3.00 -5.78
C LYS A 42 -1.84 -1.77 -5.27
N LEU A 43 -2.08 -1.68 -3.95
CA LEU A 43 -2.76 -0.53 -3.34
C LEU A 43 -2.02 0.78 -3.62
N ALA A 44 -0.70 0.80 -3.45
CA ALA A 44 0.14 1.96 -3.76
C ALA A 44 0.09 2.34 -5.25
N GLN A 45 0.01 1.35 -6.15
CA GLN A 45 -0.12 1.60 -7.59
C GLN A 45 -1.46 2.25 -7.94
N GLU A 46 -2.57 1.82 -7.32
CA GLU A 46 -3.88 2.45 -7.54
C GLU A 46 -3.89 3.90 -7.04
N VAL A 47 -3.37 4.15 -5.84
CA VAL A 47 -3.23 5.52 -5.32
C VAL A 47 -2.39 6.40 -6.27
N ARG A 48 -1.30 5.86 -6.83
CA ARG A 48 -0.48 6.58 -7.82
C ARG A 48 -1.26 6.92 -9.09
N LYS A 49 -2.08 5.99 -9.61
CA LYS A 49 -2.93 6.25 -10.78
C LYS A 49 -3.94 7.35 -10.49
N ASP A 50 -4.57 7.31 -9.32
CA ASP A 50 -5.56 8.32 -8.91
C ASP A 50 -4.92 9.71 -8.82
N VAL A 51 -3.71 9.82 -8.27
CA VAL A 51 -2.95 11.09 -8.26
C VAL A 51 -2.68 11.60 -9.68
N GLN A 52 -2.29 10.72 -10.61
CA GLN A 52 -2.07 11.10 -12.01
C GLN A 52 -3.38 11.55 -12.68
N ALA A 53 -4.49 10.86 -12.43
CA ALA A 53 -5.80 11.22 -12.97
C ALA A 53 -6.25 12.60 -12.47
N VAL A 54 -6.13 12.88 -11.16
CA VAL A 54 -6.45 14.19 -10.58
C VAL A 54 -5.57 15.29 -11.17
N LYS A 55 -4.27 15.03 -11.35
CA LYS A 55 -3.36 15.99 -12.01
C LYS A 55 -3.80 16.30 -13.43
N LEU A 56 -4.20 15.28 -14.21
CA LEU A 56 -4.65 15.45 -15.58
C LEU A 56 -5.98 16.22 -15.65
N GLN A 57 -6.94 15.91 -14.79
CA GLN A 57 -8.22 16.62 -14.69
C GLN A 57 -8.04 18.12 -14.37
N ARG A 58 -7.13 18.44 -13.44
CA ARG A 58 -6.82 19.85 -13.11
C ARG A 58 -6.17 20.58 -14.28
N LYS A 59 -5.36 19.88 -15.09
CA LYS A 59 -4.76 20.46 -16.29
C LYS A 59 -5.83 20.75 -17.34
N SER A 60 -6.73 19.82 -17.64
CA SER A 60 -7.81 20.03 -18.61
C SER A 60 -8.76 21.17 -18.21
N GLN A 61 -9.02 21.35 -16.91
CA GLN A 61 -9.84 22.46 -16.41
C GLN A 61 -9.15 23.83 -16.52
N LYS A 62 -7.82 23.87 -16.56
CA LYS A 62 -7.05 25.12 -16.71
C LYS A 62 -6.94 25.56 -18.17
N ASP A 63 -6.97 24.59 -19.09
CA ASP A 63 -6.85 24.81 -20.53
C ASP A 63 -8.22 25.01 -21.22
N SER A 64 -9.32 25.00 -20.45
CA SER A 64 -10.69 25.33 -20.88
C SER A 64 -11.09 26.72 -20.38
#